data_AF-A0A0F9DD71-F1
#
_entry.id   AF-A0A0F9DD71-F1
#
_cell.length_a   1.000
_cell.length_b   1.000
_cell.length_c   1.000
_cell.angle_alpha   90.00
_cell.angle_beta   90.00
_cell.angle_gamma   90.00
#
_symmetry.space_group_name_H-M   'P 1'
#
loop_
_entity.id
_entity.type
_entity.pdbx_description
1 polymer ?
#
loop_
_entity_poly.entity_id
_entity_poly.type
_entity_poly.pdbx_seq_one_letter_code
_entity_poly.pdbx_strand_id
1 'polypeptide(L)' 'YNGWEPYQYRTWKGASDLEPGMVKWLHFAGGYGHLRYWPLQWQPVPFDRGIRVAVAKLD' A
#
# COMPACT_ATOMS: atom_id res chain seq x y z
N TYR A 1 -13.37 0.91 4.21
CA TYR A 1 -13.73 0.13 3.01
C TYR A 1 -12.72 0.47 1.93
N ASN A 2 -12.26 -0.50 1.14
CA ASN A 2 -11.23 -0.32 0.10
C ASN A 2 -11.89 -0.21 -1.29
N GLY A 3 -11.21 0.43 -2.26
CA GLY A 3 -11.61 0.40 -3.67
C GLY A 3 -12.63 1.46 -4.09
N TRP A 4 -12.70 2.58 -3.36
CA TRP A 4 -13.49 3.74 -3.79
C TRP A 4 -12.68 4.55 -4.80
N GLU A 5 -13.31 4.89 -5.92
CA GLU A 5 -12.67 5.61 -7.03
C GLU A 5 -12.61 7.13 -6.74
N PRO A 6 -11.59 7.88 -7.21
CA PRO A 6 -11.44 9.30 -6.92
C PRO A 6 -12.66 10.16 -7.26
N TYR A 7 -13.40 9.85 -8.33
CA TYR A 7 -14.63 10.58 -8.70
C TYR A 7 -15.75 10.48 -7.66
N GLN A 8 -15.69 9.50 -6.75
CA GLN A 8 -16.66 9.34 -5.66
C GLN A 8 -16.41 10.32 -4.51
N TYR A 9 -15.28 11.04 -4.52
CA TYR A 9 -14.91 12.02 -3.50
C TYR A 9 -15.04 13.44 -4.04
N ARG A 10 -15.52 14.36 -3.18
CA ARG A 10 -15.70 15.80 -3.52
C ARG A 10 -14.42 16.46 -4.03
N THR A 11 -13.27 16.03 -3.51
CA THR A 11 -11.95 16.60 -3.84
C THR A 11 -11.21 15.83 -4.94
N TRP A 12 -11.82 14.80 -5.55
CA TRP A 12 -11.15 13.92 -6.51
C TRP A 12 -9.86 13.27 -5.99
N LYS A 13 -9.77 13.09 -4.66
CA LYS A 13 -8.66 12.43 -4.00
C LYS A 13 -9.11 11.11 -3.40
N GLY A 14 -8.34 10.05 -3.63
CA GLY A 14 -8.64 8.69 -3.21
C GLY A 14 -7.78 8.21 -2.05
N ALA A 15 -8.09 7.01 -1.56
CA ALA A 15 -7.30 6.36 -0.51
C ALA A 15 -5.83 6.14 -0.93
N SER A 16 -5.60 5.87 -2.23
CA SER A 16 -4.26 5.68 -2.80
C SER A 16 -3.35 6.91 -2.68
N ASP A 17 -3.92 8.12 -2.54
CA ASP A 17 -3.13 9.35 -2.34
C ASP A 17 -2.52 9.44 -0.92
N LEU A 18 -2.99 8.60 0.01
CA LEU A 18 -2.52 8.54 1.39
C LEU A 18 -1.45 7.45 1.59
N GLU A 19 -1.38 6.46 0.70
CA GLU A 19 -0.56 5.26 0.86
C GLU A 19 0.81 5.44 0.18
N PRO A 20 1.91 5.60 0.94
CA PRO A 20 3.24 5.88 0.38
C PRO A 20 3.91 4.65 -0.27
N GLY A 21 3.28 3.47 -0.22
CA GLY A 21 3.80 2.26 -0.85
C GLY A 21 5.07 1.68 -0.21
N MET A 22 5.27 1.87 1.10
CA MET A 22 6.47 1.34 1.77
C MET A 22 6.55 -0.19 1.64
N VAL A 23 7.74 -0.69 1.30
CA VAL A 23 8.04 -2.13 1.20
C VAL A 23 8.86 -2.55 2.41
N LYS A 24 8.49 -3.67 3.04
CA LYS A 24 9.28 -4.24 4.13
C LYS A 24 10.59 -4.80 3.58
N TRP A 25 11.72 -4.43 4.21
CA TRP A 25 13.05 -4.87 3.79
C TRP A 25 13.20 -6.40 3.64
N LEU A 26 12.49 -7.16 4.48
CA LEU A 26 12.46 -8.62 4.39
C LEU A 26 12.02 -9.15 3.01
N HIS A 27 11.18 -8.41 2.28
CA HIS A 27 10.72 -8.81 0.95
C HIS A 27 11.84 -8.74 -0.11
N PHE A 28 13.00 -8.17 0.21
CA PHE A 28 14.19 -8.19 -0.65
C PHE A 28 15.16 -9.33 -0.31
N ALA A 29 14.91 -10.09 0.77
CA ALA A 29 15.71 -11.27 1.06
C ALA A 29 15.51 -12.31 -0.06
N GLY A 30 16.60 -12.92 -0.52
CA GLY A 30 16.59 -13.88 -1.62
C GLY A 30 17.70 -14.91 -1.48
N GLY A 31 17.57 -16.04 -2.18
CA GLY A 31 18.61 -17.06 -2.24
C GLY A 31 18.63 -18.03 -1.05
N TYR A 32 17.62 -18.01 -0.18
CA TYR A 32 17.50 -18.90 0.97
C TYR A 32 16.29 -19.82 0.88
N GLY A 33 16.47 -21.02 0.33
CA GLY A 33 15.42 -22.05 0.25
C GLY A 33 14.14 -21.54 -0.41
N HIS A 34 13.08 -21.43 0.39
CA HIS A 34 11.75 -20.97 -0.04
C HIS A 34 11.64 -19.44 -0.19
N LEU A 35 12.64 -18.68 0.28
CA LEU A 35 12.73 -17.23 0.10
C LEU A 35 13.38 -16.91 -1.25
N ARG A 36 12.65 -17.21 -2.33
CA ARG A 36 13.05 -16.98 -3.71
C ARG A 36 11.94 -16.23 -4.42
N TYR A 37 12.30 -15.24 -5.24
CA TYR A 37 11.33 -14.51 -6.05
C TYR A 37 10.55 -15.45 -6.99
N TRP A 38 9.23 -15.32 -6.96
CA TRP A 38 8.30 -15.84 -7.97
C TRP A 38 7.34 -14.72 -8.39
N PRO A 39 6.85 -14.71 -9.64
CA PRO A 39 5.94 -13.65 -10.09
C PRO A 39 4.68 -13.46 -9.24
N LEU A 40 4.25 -14.49 -8.52
CA LEU A 40 3.06 -14.48 -7.65
C LEU A 40 3.38 -14.74 -6.18
N GLN A 41 4.65 -14.98 -5.81
CA GLN A 41 5.04 -15.33 -4.45
C GLN A 41 6.39 -14.69 -4.10
N TRP A 42 6.58 -14.32 -2.83
CA TRP A 42 7.86 -13.78 -2.36
C TRP A 42 8.36 -12.59 -3.21
N GLN A 43 7.43 -11.71 -3.59
CA GLN A 43 7.72 -10.47 -4.28
C GLN A 43 7.72 -9.29 -3.29
N PRO A 44 8.45 -8.20 -3.58
CA PRO A 44 8.26 -6.91 -2.93
C PRO A 44 6.80 -6.43 -3.10
N VAL A 45 6.03 -6.44 -2.01
CA VAL A 45 4.65 -5.89 -1.98
C VAL A 45 4.61 -4.67 -1.05
N PRO A 46 3.98 -3.56 -1.47
CA PRO A 46 3.71 -2.42 -0.60
C PRO A 46 2.69 -2.78 0.48
N PHE A 47 2.76 -2.13 1.64
CA PHE A 47 1.73 -2.25 2.68
C PHE A 47 1.00 -0.91 2.90
N ASP A 48 -0.28 -1.00 3.29
CA ASP A 48 -1.20 0.13 3.44
C ASP A 48 -1.73 0.31 4.89
N ARG A 49 -1.79 -0.76 5.71
CA ARG A 49 -2.44 -0.73 7.04
C ARG A 49 -1.64 -0.07 8.18
N GLY A 50 -0.42 0.39 7.94
CA GLY A 50 0.41 1.05 8.96
C GLY A 50 0.47 2.58 8.84
N ILE A 51 -0.34 3.17 7.94
CA ILE A 51 -0.29 4.60 7.63
C ILE A 51 -1.19 5.37 8.58
N ARG A 52 -0.62 6.39 9.24
CA ARG A 52 -1.34 7.29 10.15
C ARG A 52 -1.69 8.58 9.43
N VAL A 53 -2.93 9.02 9.58
CA VAL A 53 -3.43 10.26 8.99
C VAL A 53 -4.12 11.12 10.05
N ALA A 54 -4.06 12.43 9.89
CA ALA A 54 -4.92 13.35 10.62
C ALA A 54 -6.29 13.41 9.93
N VAL A 55 -7.36 13.59 10.71
CA VAL A 55 -8.73 13.70 10.20
C VAL A 55 -9.32 15.02 10.68
N ALA A 56 -9.91 15.76 9.75
CA ALA A 56 -10.61 17.00 10.02
C ALA A 56 -11.89 17.07 9.18
N LYS A 57 -12.85 17.88 9.63
CA LYS A 57 -14.05 18.19 8.85
C LYS A 57 -13.63 19.06 7.66
N LEU A 58 -14.22 18.79 6.49
CA LEU A 58 -14.11 19.66 5.32
C LEU A 58 -15.02 20.88 5.53
N ASP A 59 -14.52 22.07 5.19
CA ASP A 59 -15.26 23.34 5.24
C ASP A 59 -16.50 23.34 4.31
#